data_AF-A0A3D1QUL6-F1
#
_entry.id   AF-A0A3D1QUL6-F1
#
_cell.length_a   1.000
_cell.length_b   1.000
_cell.length_c   1.000
_cell.angle_alpha   90.00
_cell.angle_beta   90.00
_cell.angle_gamma   90.00
#
_symmetry.space_group_name_H-M   'P 1'
#
loop_
_entity.id
_entity.type
_entity.pdbx_description
1 polymer ?
#
loop_
_entity_poly.entity_id
_entity_poly.type
_entity_poly.pdbx_seq_one_letter_code
_entity_poly.pdbx_strand_id
1 'polypeptide(L)'
;LPTAEDQRLLHNLARRTWGFFETLVDAQGNYLPPDSIQEKPAGAVFYRTSPTNIGLALLANLGAHDLGYLSTGRLIERTSDCLDTLERMERYRGHFFNWYDTRTLEPLPPHYISSVDSGNL
;
A
#
# COMPACT_ATOMS: atom_id res chain seq x y z
N LEU A 1 -28.26 3.31 15.21
CA LEU A 1 -27.78 2.83 13.90
C LEU A 1 -27.43 4.05 13.06
N PRO A 2 -26.35 4.03 12.25
CA PRO A 2 -25.96 5.18 11.43
C PRO A 2 -27.08 5.57 10.45
N THR A 3 -27.20 6.87 10.16
CA THR A 3 -28.20 7.39 9.21
C THR A 3 -27.78 7.12 7.76
N ALA A 4 -28.70 7.29 6.80
CA ALA A 4 -28.37 7.21 5.38
C ALA A 4 -27.33 8.28 4.96
N GLU A 5 -27.34 9.43 5.63
CA GLU A 5 -26.36 10.49 5.39
C GLU A 5 -24.97 10.09 5.90
N ASP A 6 -24.88 9.53 7.11
CA ASP A 6 -23.63 9.00 7.67
C ASP A 6 -23.05 7.91 6.77
N GLN A 7 -23.89 6.98 6.31
CA GLN A 7 -23.47 5.92 5.40
C GLN A 7 -22.89 6.48 4.10
N ARG A 8 -23.59 7.43 3.47
CA ARG A 8 -23.11 8.08 2.24
C ARG A 8 -21.80 8.83 2.45
N LEU A 9 -21.67 9.53 3.58
CA LEU A 9 -20.43 10.21 3.94
C LEU A 9 -19.26 9.22 4.07
N LEU A 10 -19.47 8.12 4.81
CA LEU A 10 -18.45 7.10 5.02
C LEU A 10 -18.04 6.40 3.72
N HIS A 11 -18.99 6.07 2.84
CA HIS A 11 -18.68 5.49 1.52
C HIS A 11 -17.89 6.47 0.65
N ASN A 12 -18.25 7.75 0.64
CA ASN A 12 -17.50 8.75 -0.12
C ASN A 12 -16.07 8.93 0.41
N LEU A 13 -15.90 8.94 1.73
CA LEU A 13 -14.58 9.00 2.36
C LEU A 13 -13.76 7.75 2.03
N ALA A 14 -14.32 6.56 2.22
CA ALA A 14 -13.64 5.29 1.92
C ALA A 14 -13.21 5.21 0.45
N ARG A 15 -14.08 5.57 -0.50
CA ARG A 15 -13.76 5.54 -1.94
C ARG A 15 -12.63 6.52 -2.29
N ARG A 16 -12.64 7.73 -1.70
CA ARG A 16 -11.60 8.74 -1.91
C ARG A 16 -10.27 8.31 -1.30
N THR A 17 -10.29 7.76 -0.07
CA THR A 17 -9.09 7.24 0.59
C THR A 17 -8.49 6.08 -0.19
N TRP A 18 -9.31 5.11 -0.65
CA TRP A 18 -8.80 4.01 -1.47
C TRP A 18 -8.27 4.49 -2.83
N GLY A 19 -8.77 5.61 -3.36
CA GLY A 19 -8.25 6.25 -4.57
C GLY A 19 -6.74 6.54 -4.53
N PHE A 20 -6.15 6.72 -3.34
CA PHE A 20 -4.70 6.77 -3.15
C PHE A 20 -4.02 5.49 -3.65
N PHE A 21 -4.45 4.33 -3.15
CA PHE A 21 -3.87 3.03 -3.50
C PHE A 21 -4.19 2.65 -4.94
N GLU A 22 -5.40 2.95 -5.42
CA GLU A 22 -5.81 2.70 -6.79
C GLU A 22 -4.90 3.43 -7.79
N THR A 23 -4.50 4.66 -7.48
CA THR A 23 -3.70 5.50 -8.38
C THR A 23 -2.21 5.26 -8.25
N LEU A 24 -1.69 5.05 -7.03
CA LEU A 24 -0.25 5.09 -6.76
C LEU A 24 0.39 3.72 -6.55
N VAL A 25 -0.40 2.66 -6.39
CA VAL A 25 0.11 1.28 -6.34
C VAL A 25 -0.02 0.69 -7.73
N ASP A 26 1.02 0.94 -8.54
CA ASP A 26 1.08 0.61 -9.95
C ASP A 26 2.43 0.00 -10.33
N ALA A 27 2.61 -0.30 -11.63
CA ALA A 27 3.84 -0.90 -12.13
C ALA A 27 5.09 -0.02 -11.93
N GLN A 28 4.97 1.31 -11.86
CA GLN A 28 6.11 2.21 -11.67
C GLN A 28 6.72 2.01 -10.28
N GLY A 29 5.89 1.84 -9.25
CA GLY A 29 6.30 1.53 -7.89
C GLY A 29 6.42 0.04 -7.58
N ASN A 30 6.55 -0.83 -8.58
CA ASN A 30 6.51 -2.29 -8.43
C ASN A 30 5.31 -2.78 -7.59
N TYR A 31 4.15 -2.13 -7.74
CA TYR A 31 2.92 -2.46 -7.01
C TYR A 31 3.09 -2.40 -5.47
N LEU A 32 4.01 -1.57 -5.00
CA LEU A 32 4.18 -1.23 -3.59
C LEU A 32 3.66 0.19 -3.31
N PRO A 33 2.98 0.42 -2.19
CA PRO A 33 2.48 1.75 -1.82
C PRO A 33 3.62 2.70 -1.45
N PRO A 34 3.60 3.96 -1.93
CA PRO A 34 4.50 4.97 -1.42
C PRO A 34 4.13 5.34 0.02
N ASP A 35 5.12 5.80 0.77
CA ASP A 35 4.98 6.21 2.17
C ASP A 35 4.16 7.50 2.31
N SER A 36 4.35 8.43 1.37
CA SER A 36 3.64 9.69 1.39
C SER A 36 3.59 10.37 0.02
N ILE A 37 2.66 11.30 -0.10
CA ILE A 37 2.56 12.27 -1.20
C ILE A 37 2.56 13.69 -0.64
N GLN A 38 3.25 14.59 -1.34
CA GLN A 38 3.19 16.01 -1.07
C GLN A 38 2.09 16.65 -1.93
N GLU A 39 1.00 17.09 -1.29
CA GLU A 39 -0.06 17.82 -2.00
C GLU A 39 0.31 19.29 -2.27
N LYS A 40 1.16 19.89 -1.41
CA LYS A 40 1.57 21.30 -1.52
C LYS A 40 3.05 21.49 -1.15
N PRO A 41 3.89 22.02 -2.06
CA PRO A 41 3.63 22.19 -3.49
C PRO A 41 3.33 20.83 -4.16
N ALA A 42 2.45 20.82 -5.16
CA ALA A 42 1.90 19.57 -5.69
C ALA A 42 2.94 18.74 -6.44
N GLY A 43 2.90 17.41 -6.23
CA GLY A 43 3.43 16.44 -7.20
C GLY A 43 4.61 15.59 -6.75
N ALA A 44 5.12 15.73 -5.52
CA ALA A 44 6.18 14.84 -5.04
C ALA A 44 5.60 13.56 -4.43
N VAL A 45 5.76 12.43 -5.12
CA VAL A 45 5.55 11.09 -4.55
C VAL A 45 6.87 10.66 -3.92
N PHE A 46 6.83 10.26 -2.65
CA PHE A 46 8.00 9.67 -1.99
C PHE A 46 7.98 8.16 -2.24
N TYR A 47 8.74 7.72 -3.25
CA TYR A 47 8.88 6.32 -3.69
C TYR A 47 9.66 5.48 -2.68
N ARG A 48 9.15 5.40 -1.47
CA ARG A 48 9.66 4.64 -0.35
C ARG A 48 8.51 3.84 0.25
N THR A 49 8.75 2.63 0.72
CA THR A 49 7.73 1.84 1.42
C THR A 49 8.29 1.13 2.64
N SER A 50 7.39 0.68 3.51
CA SER A 50 7.69 -0.10 4.70
C SER A 50 6.78 -1.34 4.76
N PRO A 51 7.13 -2.36 5.57
CA PRO A 51 6.24 -3.50 5.80
C PRO A 51 4.82 -3.09 6.22
N THR A 52 4.68 -2.09 7.11
CA THR A 52 3.38 -1.54 7.50
C THR A 52 2.59 -0.98 6.32
N ASN A 53 3.25 -0.19 5.45
CA ASN A 53 2.57 0.41 4.30
C ASN A 53 2.06 -0.68 3.35
N ILE A 54 2.87 -1.71 3.10
CA ILE A 54 2.52 -2.86 2.25
C ILE A 54 1.32 -3.60 2.83
N GLY A 55 1.34 -3.95 4.12
CA GLY A 55 0.22 -4.59 4.80
C GLY A 55 -1.06 -3.77 4.72
N LEU A 56 -0.95 -2.44 4.92
CA LEU A 56 -2.06 -1.51 4.78
C LEU A 56 -2.62 -1.48 3.35
N ALA A 57 -1.79 -1.55 2.30
CA ALA A 57 -2.26 -1.59 0.92
C ALA A 57 -3.01 -2.90 0.59
N LEU A 58 -2.52 -4.04 1.08
CA LEU A 58 -3.21 -5.33 0.94
C LEU A 58 -4.59 -5.29 1.61
N LEU A 59 -4.67 -4.79 2.84
CA LEU A 59 -5.94 -4.61 3.56
C LEU A 59 -6.86 -3.59 2.88
N ALA A 60 -6.31 -2.49 2.34
CA ALA A 60 -7.08 -1.49 1.62
C ALA A 60 -7.70 -2.05 0.33
N ASN A 61 -6.98 -2.91 -0.40
CA ASN A 61 -7.53 -3.62 -1.55
C ASN A 61 -8.67 -4.58 -1.14
N LEU A 62 -8.52 -5.33 -0.04
CA LEU A 62 -9.60 -6.19 0.48
C LEU A 62 -10.82 -5.37 0.90
N GLY A 63 -10.63 -4.29 1.65
CA GLY A 63 -11.72 -3.40 2.05
C GLY A 63 -12.43 -2.74 0.85
N ALA A 64 -11.69 -2.38 -0.19
CA ALA A 64 -12.27 -1.86 -1.44
C ALA A 64 -13.07 -2.91 -2.19
N HIS A 65 -12.66 -4.17 -2.14
CA HIS A 65 -13.45 -5.28 -2.68
C HIS A 65 -14.75 -5.47 -1.91
N ASP A 66 -14.68 -5.50 -0.57
CA ASP A 66 -15.86 -5.70 0.28
C ASP A 66 -16.88 -4.55 0.17
N LEU A 67 -16.40 -3.33 -0.12
CA LEU A 67 -17.23 -2.16 -0.40
C LEU A 67 -17.70 -2.05 -1.86
N GLY A 68 -17.28 -2.96 -2.75
CA GLY A 68 -17.68 -3.02 -4.16
C GLY A 68 -16.95 -2.04 -5.10
N TYR A 69 -15.84 -1.46 -4.67
CA TYR A 69 -15.01 -0.57 -5.50
C TYR A 69 -14.03 -1.34 -6.39
N LEU A 70 -13.61 -2.53 -5.95
CA LEU A 70 -12.62 -3.38 -6.60
C LEU A 70 -13.25 -4.75 -6.92
N SER A 71 -13.17 -5.20 -8.17
CA SER A 71 -13.66 -6.53 -8.53
C SER A 71 -12.75 -7.63 -7.99
N THR A 72 -13.29 -8.83 -7.78
CA THR A 72 -12.53 -9.99 -7.29
C THR A 72 -11.32 -10.31 -8.18
N GLY A 73 -11.47 -10.24 -9.50
CA GLY A 73 -10.35 -10.47 -10.43
C GLY A 73 -9.22 -9.45 -10.25
N ARG A 74 -9.56 -8.17 -10.08
CA ARG A 74 -8.57 -7.11 -9.84
C ARG A 74 -7.97 -7.16 -8.44
N LEU A 75 -8.69 -7.64 -7.44
CA LEU A 75 -8.14 -7.93 -6.12
C LEU A 75 -7.04 -9.00 -6.22
N ILE A 76 -7.34 -10.13 -6.87
CA ILE A 76 -6.37 -11.22 -7.06
C ILE A 76 -5.12 -10.70 -7.78
N GLU A 77 -5.30 -10.00 -8.90
CA GLU A 77 -4.18 -9.44 -9.69
C GLU A 77 -3.29 -8.52 -8.84
N ARG A 78 -3.88 -7.52 -8.15
CA ARG A 78 -3.12 -6.57 -7.33
C ARG A 78 -2.42 -7.23 -6.15
N THR A 79 -3.02 -8.25 -5.55
CA THR A 79 -2.41 -9.03 -4.47
C THR A 79 -1.24 -9.87 -5.01
N SER A 80 -1.41 -10.55 -6.14
CA SER A 80 -0.36 -11.32 -6.79
C SER A 80 0.83 -10.44 -7.18
N ASP A 81 0.59 -9.31 -7.85
CA ASP A 81 1.65 -8.39 -8.28
C ASP A 81 2.48 -7.87 -7.09
N CYS A 82 1.82 -7.60 -5.96
CA CYS A 82 2.48 -7.19 -4.72
C CYS A 82 3.33 -8.33 -4.15
N LEU A 83 2.77 -9.54 -4.03
CA LEU A 83 3.49 -10.71 -3.49
C LEU A 83 4.69 -11.10 -4.36
N ASP A 84 4.53 -11.11 -5.69
CA ASP A 84 5.62 -11.35 -6.65
C ASP A 84 6.74 -10.32 -6.50
N THR A 85 6.40 -9.07 -6.17
CA THR A 85 7.39 -8.05 -5.85
C THR A 85 8.08 -8.33 -4.52
N LEU A 86 7.33 -8.70 -3.47
CA LEU A 86 7.90 -9.05 -2.18
C LEU A 86 8.94 -10.16 -2.28
N GLU A 87 8.74 -11.15 -3.15
CA GLU A 87 9.70 -12.24 -3.39
C GLU A 87 11.06 -11.78 -3.93
N ARG A 88 11.09 -10.67 -4.68
CA ARG A 88 12.31 -10.10 -5.27
C ARG A 88 13.09 -9.19 -4.32
N MET A 89 12.48 -8.77 -3.21
CA MET A 89 13.07 -7.81 -2.28
C MET A 89 14.12 -8.48 -1.37
N GLU A 90 15.23 -7.78 -1.13
CA GLU A 90 16.27 -8.21 -0.20
C GLU A 90 15.72 -8.31 1.23
N ARG A 91 16.13 -9.34 1.98
CA ARG A 91 15.69 -9.57 3.37
C ARG A 91 16.88 -9.90 4.26
N TYR A 92 16.83 -9.46 5.52
CA TYR A 92 17.77 -9.89 6.54
C TYR A 92 17.19 -11.08 7.31
N ARG A 93 17.75 -12.27 7.11
CA ARG A 93 17.30 -13.52 7.78
C ARG A 93 15.80 -13.80 7.63
N GLY A 94 15.25 -13.48 6.45
CA GLY A 94 13.82 -13.64 6.15
C GLY A 94 12.94 -12.44 6.55
N HIS A 95 13.47 -11.45 7.28
CA HIS A 95 12.74 -10.24 7.63
C HIS A 95 12.99 -9.12 6.63
N PHE A 96 11.96 -8.35 6.32
CA PHE A 96 12.07 -7.14 5.52
C PHE A 96 12.75 -6.02 6.31
N PHE A 97 13.58 -5.24 5.63
CA PHE A 97 14.06 -3.95 6.11
C PHE A 97 12.90 -2.98 6.28
N ASN A 98 13.09 -1.97 7.12
CA ASN A 98 12.00 -1.04 7.36
C ASN A 98 11.68 -0.15 6.15
N TRP A 99 12.65 0.03 5.25
CA TRP A 99 12.53 0.98 4.16
C TRP A 99 13.15 0.45 2.88
N TYR A 100 12.40 0.60 1.78
CA TYR A 100 12.83 0.27 0.42
C TYR A 100 12.47 1.40 -0.53
N ASP A 101 13.26 1.64 -1.58
CA ASP A 101 12.80 2.43 -2.73
C ASP A 101 11.85 1.55 -3.55
N THR A 102 10.62 2.02 -3.81
CA THR A 102 9.60 1.20 -4.47
C THR A 102 9.89 0.95 -5.95
N ARG A 103 10.77 1.72 -6.58
CA ARG A 103 11.12 1.58 -8.00
C ARG A 103 12.30 0.64 -8.19
N THR A 104 13.30 0.68 -7.30
CA THR A 104 14.50 -0.15 -7.40
C THR A 104 14.45 -1.41 -6.55
N LEU A 105 13.55 -1.47 -5.56
CA LEU A 105 13.46 -2.53 -4.53
C LEU A 105 14.68 -2.61 -3.61
N GLU A 106 15.58 -1.63 -3.67
CA GLU A 106 16.77 -1.59 -2.82
C GLU A 106 16.42 -1.13 -1.40
N PRO A 107 16.97 -1.78 -0.35
CA PRO A 107 16.84 -1.31 1.02
C PRO A 107 17.45 0.08 1.19
N LEU A 108 16.71 1.01 1.80
CA LEU A 108 17.16 2.36 2.06
C LEU A 108 17.86 2.49 3.42
N PRO A 109 18.95 3.27 3.54
CA PRO A 109 19.58 3.52 4.82
C PRO A 109 18.71 4.39 5.75
N PRO A 110 18.81 4.22 7.07
CA PRO A 110 19.58 3.18 7.76
C PRO A 110 18.91 1.81 7.61
N HIS A 111 19.72 0.76 7.43
CA HIS A 111 19.24 -0.62 7.35
C HIS A 111 18.94 -1.14 8.75
N TYR A 112 17.67 -1.32 9.06
CA TYR A 112 17.21 -1.96 10.29
C TYR A 112 15.92 -2.74 10.06
N ILE A 113 15.64 -3.64 11.00
CA ILE A 113 14.40 -4.42 11.06
C ILE A 113 13.55 -3.85 12.18
N SER A 114 12.30 -3.49 11.86
CA SER A 114 11.29 -3.08 12.83
C SER A 114 10.39 -4.27 13.11
N SER A 115 10.36 -4.74 14.36
CA SER A 115 9.42 -5.79 14.77
C SER A 115 7.98 -5.31 14.75
N VAL A 116 7.76 -4.00 14.95
CA VAL A 116 6.42 -3.40 14.89
C VAL A 116 5.93 -3.39 13.45
N ASP A 117 6.74 -2.88 12.51
CA ASP A 117 6.31 -2.82 11.12
C ASP A 117 6.21 -4.20 10.48
N SER A 118 7.13 -5.11 10.82
CA SER A 118 7.04 -6.50 10.37
C SER A 118 5.79 -7.21 10.90
N GLY A 119 5.27 -6.82 12.07
CA GLY A 119 4.05 -7.39 12.64
C GLY A 119 2.76 -6.87 11.99
N ASN A 120 2.84 -5.79 11.21
CA ASN A 120 1.70 -5.22 10.47
C ASN A 120 1.57 -5.79 9.04
N LEU A 121 2.48 -6.66 8.61
CA LEU A 121 2.46 -7.36 7.32
C LEU A 121 2.14 -8.84 7.54
#